data_AF-A0AA35TDP7-F1
#
_entry.id   AF-A0AA35TDP7-F1
#
_cell.length_a   1.000
_cell.length_b   1.000
_cell.length_c   1.000
_cell.angle_alpha   90.00
_cell.angle_beta   90.00
_cell.angle_gamma   90.00
#
_symmetry.space_group_name_H-M   'P 1'
#
loop_
_entity.id
_entity.type
_entity.pdbx_description
1 polymer ?
#
loop_
_entity_poly.entity_id
_entity_poly.type
_entity_poly.pdbx_seq_one_letter_code
_entity_poly.pdbx_strand_id
1 'polypeptide(L)'
;MANFVPLSEQQEADEATESKPTTQKVISLLNEAQLEQRQKKMDCLYQVKELVINKDPDLLDSFLDEVIAFQQDTSPEVRKFVVQFMQDACKTDDGLLVRVIPMLSYMIEDLNSSVVKRVMTAFMQLYMMAFVYTVKSKSSPEDIKEMWKALHETKLRAVDMLEAENDGIRTMAIKFIEIVILAQTTKEPV
;
A
#
# COMPACT_ATOMS: atom_id res chain seq x y z
N MET A 1 -0.61 13.12 -54.48
CA MET A 1 0.46 13.35 -53.49
C MET A 1 0.26 12.32 -52.41
N ALA A 2 1.12 11.32 -52.31
CA ALA A 2 1.05 10.30 -51.26
C ALA A 2 1.74 10.86 -50.01
N ASN A 3 1.03 10.91 -48.89
CA ASN A 3 1.60 11.30 -47.60
C ASN A 3 2.66 10.26 -47.20
N PHE A 4 3.92 10.66 -47.23
CA PHE A 4 5.03 9.88 -46.74
C PHE A 4 5.07 10.04 -45.22
N VAL A 5 4.54 9.06 -44.49
CA VAL A 5 4.70 8.99 -43.04
C VAL A 5 6.10 8.43 -42.77
N PRO A 6 6.96 9.14 -42.01
CA PRO A 6 8.31 8.68 -41.68
C PRO A 6 8.29 7.33 -40.95
N LEU A 7 9.23 6.43 -41.27
CA LEU A 7 9.37 5.14 -40.57
C LEU A 7 9.51 5.29 -39.05
N SER A 8 10.04 6.41 -38.56
CA SER A 8 10.13 6.71 -37.13
C SER A 8 8.75 6.90 -36.47
N GLU A 9 7.79 7.52 -37.17
CA GLU A 9 6.41 7.67 -36.66
C GLU A 9 5.62 6.35 -36.75
N GLN A 10 5.98 5.46 -37.69
CA GLN A 10 5.42 4.11 -37.76
C GLN A 10 6.01 3.20 -36.67
N GLN A 11 7.29 3.34 -36.33
CA GLN A 11 7.93 2.61 -35.23
C GLN A 11 7.47 3.08 -33.85
N GLU A 12 7.25 4.39 -33.65
CA GLU A 12 6.68 4.91 -32.41
C GLU A 12 5.19 4.54 -32.22
N ALA A 13 4.44 4.38 -33.32
CA ALA A 13 3.05 3.91 -33.27
C ALA A 13 2.92 2.39 -33.01
N ASP A 14 3.85 1.57 -33.51
CA ASP A 14 3.85 0.12 -33.28
C ASP A 14 4.36 -0.24 -31.86
N GLU A 15 5.33 0.50 -31.29
CA GLU A 15 5.76 0.31 -29.89
C GLU A 15 4.70 0.77 -28.86
N ALA A 16 3.78 1.66 -29.25
CA ALA A 16 2.74 2.17 -28.35
C ALA A 16 1.59 1.17 -28.10
N THR A 17 1.57 0.00 -28.74
CA THR A 17 0.42 -0.94 -28.66
C THR A 17 0.75 -2.39 -28.33
N GLU A 18 2.00 -2.77 -28.14
CA GLU A 18 2.33 -4.11 -27.63
C GLU A 18 2.40 -4.11 -26.10
N SER A 19 1.24 -3.92 -25.46
CA SER A 19 1.10 -4.12 -24.01
C SER A 19 1.65 -5.50 -23.64
N LYS A 20 2.74 -5.55 -22.86
CA LYS A 20 3.37 -6.79 -22.36
C LYS A 20 2.28 -7.80 -21.92
N PRO A 21 2.41 -9.10 -22.24
CA PRO A 21 1.41 -10.12 -21.86
C PRO A 21 1.06 -10.11 -20.36
N THR A 22 2.04 -9.77 -19.51
CA THR A 22 1.84 -9.62 -18.05
C THR A 22 0.87 -8.48 -17.71
N THR A 23 1.01 -7.31 -18.35
CA THR A 23 0.12 -6.14 -18.15
C THR A 23 -1.32 -6.48 -18.49
N GLN A 24 -1.57 -7.12 -19.64
CA GLN A 24 -2.91 -7.55 -20.04
C GLN A 24 -3.50 -8.54 -19.03
N LYS A 25 -2.66 -9.45 -18.51
CA LYS A 25 -3.08 -10.42 -17.50
C LYS A 25 -3.50 -9.74 -16.20
N VAL A 26 -2.73 -8.75 -15.71
CA VAL A 26 -3.09 -7.98 -14.51
C VAL A 26 -4.43 -7.27 -14.70
N ILE A 27 -4.63 -6.59 -15.84
CA ILE A 27 -5.89 -5.93 -16.18
C ILE A 27 -7.07 -6.91 -16.16
N SER A 28 -6.90 -8.09 -16.78
CA SER A 28 -7.96 -9.11 -16.82
C SER A 28 -8.34 -9.59 -15.42
N LEU A 29 -7.36 -9.80 -14.55
CA LEU A 29 -7.58 -10.28 -13.18
C LEU A 29 -8.24 -9.22 -12.30
N LEU A 30 -7.86 -7.94 -12.45
CA LEU A 30 -8.51 -6.84 -11.72
C LEU A 30 -9.98 -6.69 -12.14
N ASN A 31 -10.27 -6.77 -13.44
CA ASN A 31 -11.65 -6.74 -13.94
C ASN A 31 -12.47 -7.94 -13.43
N GLU A 32 -11.88 -9.14 -13.42
CA GLU A 32 -12.52 -10.33 -12.86
C GLU A 32 -12.78 -10.17 -11.35
N ALA A 33 -11.81 -9.62 -10.60
CA ALA A 33 -11.95 -9.37 -9.16
C ALA A 33 -13.06 -8.35 -8.83
N GLN A 34 -13.36 -7.39 -9.71
CA GLN A 34 -14.47 -6.46 -9.52
C GLN A 34 -15.84 -7.16 -9.62
N LEU A 35 -15.96 -8.17 -10.48
CA LEU A 35 -17.22 -8.88 -10.75
C LEU A 35 -17.45 -10.08 -9.83
N GLU A 36 -16.37 -10.74 -9.41
CA GLU A 36 -16.44 -11.96 -8.61
C GLU A 36 -16.66 -11.67 -7.11
N GLN A 37 -17.02 -12.70 -6.36
CA GLN A 37 -17.31 -12.63 -4.92
C GLN A 37 -16.53 -13.71 -4.15
N ARG A 38 -16.37 -13.51 -2.84
CA ARG A 38 -15.77 -14.49 -1.90
C ARG A 38 -14.37 -14.95 -2.36
N GLN A 39 -14.15 -16.27 -2.45
CA GLN A 39 -12.83 -16.85 -2.67
C GLN A 39 -12.23 -16.48 -4.02
N LYS A 40 -13.02 -16.49 -5.11
CA LYS A 40 -12.52 -16.18 -6.45
C LYS A 40 -11.95 -14.77 -6.56
N LYS A 41 -12.62 -13.78 -5.93
CA LYS A 41 -12.12 -12.41 -5.84
C LYS A 41 -10.74 -12.40 -5.15
N MET A 42 -10.61 -13.11 -4.03
CA MET A 42 -9.33 -13.21 -3.32
C MET A 42 -8.25 -13.87 -4.19
N ASP A 43 -8.58 -14.95 -4.90
CA ASP A 43 -7.64 -15.66 -5.78
C ASP A 43 -7.12 -14.75 -6.91
N CYS A 44 -8.00 -13.92 -7.49
CA CYS A 44 -7.62 -12.92 -8.49
C CYS A 44 -6.68 -11.86 -7.89
N LEU A 45 -7.03 -11.32 -6.73
CA LEU A 45 -6.22 -10.30 -6.04
C LEU A 45 -4.84 -10.83 -5.63
N TYR A 46 -4.75 -12.06 -5.13
CA TYR A 46 -3.46 -12.68 -4.82
C TYR A 46 -2.61 -12.93 -6.08
N GLN A 47 -3.22 -13.31 -7.21
CA GLN A 47 -2.51 -13.41 -8.48
C GLN A 47 -2.01 -12.04 -8.97
N VAL A 48 -2.82 -10.99 -8.85
CA VAL A 48 -2.39 -9.62 -9.17
C VAL A 48 -1.17 -9.24 -8.34
N LYS A 49 -1.24 -9.44 -7.01
CA LYS A 49 -0.12 -9.20 -6.10
C LYS A 49 1.14 -9.92 -6.55
N GLU A 50 1.05 -11.21 -6.84
CA GLU A 50 2.21 -12.00 -7.28
C GLU A 50 2.85 -11.42 -8.55
N LEU A 51 2.02 -10.99 -9.51
CA LEU A 51 2.49 -10.41 -10.76
C LEU A 51 3.17 -9.06 -10.55
N VAL A 52 2.57 -8.14 -9.78
CA VAL A 52 3.05 -6.75 -9.66
C VAL A 52 4.06 -6.54 -8.54
N ILE A 53 4.16 -7.44 -7.56
CA ILE A 53 5.15 -7.34 -6.46
C ILE A 53 6.37 -8.22 -6.71
N ASN A 54 6.16 -9.46 -7.20
CA ASN A 54 7.23 -10.46 -7.27
C ASN A 54 7.74 -10.70 -8.69
N LYS A 55 6.85 -10.75 -9.69
CA LYS A 55 7.23 -11.15 -11.05
C LYS A 55 7.71 -9.99 -11.92
N ASP A 56 6.98 -8.89 -11.93
CA ASP A 56 7.25 -7.71 -12.76
C ASP A 56 6.99 -6.42 -11.94
N PRO A 57 7.91 -6.06 -11.02
CA PRO A 57 7.74 -4.92 -10.10
C PRO A 57 7.57 -3.56 -10.80
N ASP A 58 7.99 -3.43 -12.06
CA ASP A 58 7.81 -2.23 -12.86
C ASP A 58 6.32 -1.90 -13.07
N LEU A 59 5.44 -2.89 -12.92
CA LEU A 59 3.99 -2.72 -13.02
C LEU A 59 3.36 -2.16 -11.72
N LEU A 60 4.08 -2.16 -10.60
CA LEU A 60 3.51 -1.83 -9.29
C LEU A 60 2.86 -0.45 -9.25
N ASP A 61 3.60 0.59 -9.64
CA ASP A 61 3.10 1.97 -9.60
C ASP A 61 1.90 2.18 -10.54
N SER A 62 1.89 1.46 -11.67
CA SER A 62 0.81 1.53 -12.67
C SER A 62 -0.51 0.91 -12.22
N PHE A 63 -0.49 -0.01 -11.25
CA PHE A 63 -1.69 -0.72 -10.78
C PHE A 63 -1.99 -0.51 -9.29
N LEU A 64 -1.24 0.37 -8.63
CA LEU A 64 -1.36 0.59 -7.19
C LEU A 64 -2.76 1.09 -6.82
N ASP A 65 -3.29 2.08 -7.54
CA ASP A 65 -4.57 2.71 -7.22
C ASP A 65 -5.75 1.75 -7.47
N GLU A 66 -5.67 0.91 -8.50
CA GLU A 66 -6.68 -0.10 -8.82
C GLU A 66 -6.79 -1.16 -7.73
N VAL A 67 -5.66 -1.56 -7.13
CA VAL A 67 -5.69 -2.50 -5.99
C VAL A 67 -6.17 -1.79 -4.72
N ILE A 68 -5.75 -0.54 -4.48
CA ILE A 68 -6.18 0.24 -3.32
C ILE A 68 -7.69 0.54 -3.35
N ALA A 69 -8.31 0.67 -4.52
CA ALA A 69 -9.75 0.86 -4.65
C ALA A 69 -10.57 -0.21 -3.91
N PHE A 70 -10.05 -1.43 -3.77
CA PHE A 70 -10.69 -2.51 -3.01
C PHE A 70 -10.70 -2.27 -1.48
N GLN A 71 -10.08 -1.20 -0.96
CA GLN A 71 -10.19 -0.82 0.46
C GLN A 71 -11.63 -0.51 0.88
N GLN A 72 -12.50 -0.19 -0.08
CA GLN A 72 -13.93 0.07 0.16
C GLN A 72 -14.80 -1.20 0.04
N ASP A 73 -14.20 -2.37 -0.22
CA ASP A 73 -14.95 -3.61 -0.38
C ASP A 73 -15.67 -4.00 0.92
N THR A 74 -16.90 -4.49 0.80
CA THR A 74 -17.71 -4.94 1.93
C THR A 74 -17.05 -6.06 2.75
N SER A 75 -16.23 -6.90 2.10
CA SER A 75 -15.55 -8.03 2.72
C SER A 75 -14.33 -7.57 3.55
N PRO A 76 -14.31 -7.84 4.87
CA PRO A 76 -13.14 -7.56 5.69
C PRO A 76 -11.88 -8.30 5.24
N GLU A 77 -12.03 -9.47 4.61
CA GLU A 77 -10.89 -10.23 4.07
C GLU A 77 -10.23 -9.50 2.90
N VAL A 78 -11.02 -8.88 2.03
CA VAL A 78 -10.51 -8.08 0.90
C VAL A 78 -9.80 -6.84 1.44
N ARG A 79 -10.40 -6.12 2.40
CA ARG A 79 -9.77 -4.95 3.01
C ARG A 79 -8.47 -5.30 3.73
N LYS A 80 -8.42 -6.43 4.45
CA LYS A 80 -7.17 -6.96 5.03
C LYS A 80 -6.12 -7.29 3.98
N PHE A 81 -6.53 -7.83 2.83
CA PHE A 81 -5.63 -8.05 1.70
C PHE A 81 -5.05 -6.74 1.18
N VAL A 82 -5.86 -5.70 1.00
CA VAL A 82 -5.38 -4.38 0.51
C VAL A 82 -4.34 -3.80 1.47
N VAL A 83 -4.55 -3.91 2.78
CA VAL A 83 -3.55 -3.52 3.80
C VAL A 83 -2.24 -4.31 3.65
N GLN A 84 -2.32 -5.62 3.40
CA GLN A 84 -1.13 -6.45 3.14
C GLN A 84 -0.42 -6.05 1.85
N PHE A 85 -1.18 -5.80 0.78
CA PHE A 85 -0.65 -5.38 -0.50
C PHE A 85 0.12 -4.07 -0.37
N MET A 86 -0.49 -3.05 0.24
CA MET A 86 0.14 -1.75 0.50
C MET A 86 1.44 -1.87 1.32
N GLN A 87 1.44 -2.74 2.33
CA GLN A 87 2.63 -3.02 3.12
C GLN A 87 3.75 -3.64 2.29
N ASP A 88 3.43 -4.61 1.45
CA ASP A 88 4.43 -5.28 0.62
C ASP A 88 4.93 -4.36 -0.50
N ALA A 89 4.05 -3.54 -1.08
CA ALA A 89 4.41 -2.50 -2.05
C ALA A 89 5.46 -1.54 -1.50
N CYS A 90 5.28 -1.03 -0.27
CA CYS A 90 6.26 -0.15 0.37
C CYS A 90 7.61 -0.81 0.68
N LYS A 91 7.66 -2.14 0.76
CA LYS A 91 8.93 -2.88 0.93
C LYS A 91 9.64 -3.12 -0.39
N THR A 92 8.90 -3.20 -1.48
CA THR A 92 9.43 -3.29 -2.84
C THR A 92 9.93 -1.93 -3.32
N ASP A 93 9.15 -0.87 -3.07
CA ASP A 93 9.49 0.52 -3.40
C ASP A 93 9.13 1.42 -2.22
N ASP A 94 10.15 1.92 -1.52
CA ASP A 94 9.96 2.80 -0.36
C ASP A 94 9.47 4.20 -0.76
N GLY A 95 9.59 4.57 -2.05
CA GLY A 95 9.00 5.78 -2.61
C GLY A 95 7.48 5.84 -2.44
N LEU A 96 6.83 4.68 -2.39
CA LEU A 96 5.38 4.57 -2.22
C LEU A 96 4.89 4.91 -0.80
N LEU A 97 5.79 5.02 0.19
CA LEU A 97 5.44 5.34 1.57
C LEU A 97 4.64 6.63 1.69
N VAL A 98 4.97 7.66 0.88
CA VAL A 98 4.27 8.96 0.93
C VAL A 98 2.81 8.86 0.51
N ARG A 99 2.47 7.92 -0.37
CA ARG A 99 1.09 7.65 -0.82
C ARG A 99 0.37 6.70 0.13
N VAL A 100 1.05 5.63 0.55
CA VAL A 100 0.44 4.51 1.28
C VAL A 100 0.18 4.83 2.76
N ILE A 101 1.08 5.56 3.44
CA ILE A 101 0.93 5.83 4.87
C ILE A 101 -0.36 6.62 5.19
N PRO A 102 -0.72 7.69 4.45
CA PRO A 102 -2.01 8.36 4.62
C PRO A 102 -3.21 7.43 4.43
N MET A 103 -3.18 6.55 3.42
CA MET A 103 -4.26 5.59 3.16
C MET A 103 -4.42 4.56 4.28
N LEU A 104 -3.31 4.01 4.78
CA LEU A 104 -3.33 3.15 5.98
C LEU A 104 -3.84 3.89 7.22
N SER A 105 -3.48 5.16 7.37
CA SER A 105 -3.93 6.00 8.48
C SER A 105 -5.45 6.19 8.45
N TYR A 106 -6.06 6.28 7.27
CA TYR A 106 -7.52 6.27 7.12
C TYR A 106 -8.13 4.92 7.51
N MET A 107 -7.55 3.80 7.05
CA MET A 107 -8.08 2.46 7.33
C MET A 107 -8.01 2.01 8.80
N ILE A 108 -7.29 2.73 9.66
CA ILE A 108 -7.24 2.42 11.10
C ILE A 108 -8.60 2.62 11.80
N GLU A 109 -9.50 3.39 11.17
CA GLU A 109 -10.86 3.68 11.65
C GLU A 109 -11.89 2.67 11.10
N ASP A 110 -11.45 1.55 10.52
CA ASP A 110 -12.36 0.52 10.00
C ASP A 110 -13.29 -0.03 11.09
N LEU A 111 -14.57 -0.19 10.74
CA LEU A 111 -15.59 -0.72 11.65
C LEU A 111 -15.28 -2.17 12.09
N ASN A 112 -14.52 -2.92 11.29
CA ASN A 112 -14.14 -4.29 11.61
C ASN A 112 -12.80 -4.32 12.34
N SER A 113 -12.83 -4.71 13.62
CA SER A 113 -11.62 -4.83 14.46
C SER A 113 -10.52 -5.73 13.88
N SER A 114 -10.85 -6.72 13.04
CA SER A 114 -9.82 -7.55 12.38
C SER A 114 -9.03 -6.78 11.31
N VAL A 115 -9.68 -5.83 10.63
CA VAL A 115 -9.03 -4.92 9.67
C VAL A 115 -8.16 -3.92 10.43
N VAL A 116 -8.68 -3.30 11.50
CA VAL A 116 -7.90 -2.39 12.36
C VAL A 116 -6.63 -3.07 12.88
N LYS A 117 -6.75 -4.30 13.40
CA LYS A 117 -5.58 -5.08 13.83
C LYS A 117 -4.60 -5.31 12.68
N ARG A 118 -5.09 -5.59 11.46
CA ARG A 118 -4.22 -5.76 10.29
C ARG A 118 -3.50 -4.47 9.91
N VAL A 119 -4.17 -3.31 9.99
CA VAL A 119 -3.58 -1.98 9.76
C VAL A 119 -2.48 -1.70 10.78
N MET A 120 -2.76 -1.96 12.07
CA MET A 120 -1.75 -1.83 13.13
C MET A 120 -0.53 -2.70 12.88
N THR A 121 -0.72 -3.96 12.45
CA THR A 121 0.40 -4.83 12.05
C THR A 121 1.21 -4.25 10.90
N ALA A 122 0.58 -3.60 9.92
CA ALA A 122 1.30 -2.94 8.82
C ALA A 122 2.12 -1.76 9.35
N PHE A 123 1.53 -0.90 10.18
CA PHE A 123 2.24 0.22 10.80
C PHE A 123 3.45 -0.22 11.63
N MET A 124 3.36 -1.34 12.36
CA MET A 124 4.51 -1.90 13.09
C MET A 124 5.71 -2.19 12.18
N GLN A 125 5.48 -2.57 10.92
CA GLN A 125 6.56 -2.85 9.97
C GLN A 125 7.00 -1.61 9.20
N LEU A 126 6.07 -0.71 8.88
CA LEU A 126 6.34 0.46 8.05
C LEU A 126 6.82 1.68 8.85
N TYR A 127 6.54 1.76 10.16
CA TYR A 127 6.82 2.98 10.94
C TYR A 127 8.29 3.37 10.90
N MET A 128 9.20 2.41 11.14
CA MET A 128 10.64 2.70 11.11
C MET A 128 11.11 3.04 9.69
N MET A 129 10.57 2.36 8.67
CA MET A 129 10.88 2.66 7.27
C MET A 129 10.47 4.09 6.92
N ALA A 130 9.22 4.48 7.22
CA ALA A 130 8.70 5.81 6.98
C ALA A 130 9.44 6.87 7.81
N PHE A 131 9.80 6.57 9.06
CA PHE A 131 10.58 7.46 9.91
C PHE A 131 11.95 7.77 9.30
N VAL A 132 12.69 6.75 8.85
CA VAL A 132 13.97 6.92 8.14
C VAL A 132 13.77 7.65 6.81
N TYR A 133 12.68 7.35 6.10
CA TYR A 133 12.36 7.95 4.80
C TYR A 133 12.20 9.47 4.92
N THR A 134 11.62 10.00 6.01
CA THR A 134 11.51 11.45 6.22
C THR A 134 12.86 12.20 6.17
N VAL A 135 13.96 11.52 6.48
CA VAL A 135 15.30 12.14 6.52
C VAL A 135 16.08 11.90 5.23
N LYS A 136 15.87 10.76 4.57
CA LYS A 136 16.68 10.31 3.43
C LYS A 136 16.05 10.58 2.07
N SER A 137 14.75 10.82 2.02
CA SER A 137 13.99 10.88 0.78
C SER A 137 14.33 12.09 -0.10
N LYS A 138 14.12 11.92 -1.41
CA LYS A 138 14.12 12.97 -2.42
C LYS A 138 12.71 13.41 -2.84
N SER A 139 11.67 12.85 -2.23
CA SER A 139 10.28 13.26 -2.44
C SER A 139 10.08 14.73 -2.07
N SER A 140 8.99 15.32 -2.54
CA SER A 140 8.74 16.73 -2.26
C SER A 140 8.56 16.97 -0.75
N PRO A 141 8.95 18.14 -0.22
CA PRO A 141 8.74 18.46 1.18
C PRO A 141 7.26 18.38 1.62
N GLU A 142 6.32 18.63 0.71
CA GLU A 142 4.89 18.55 1.03
C GLU A 142 4.42 17.09 1.16
N ASP A 143 4.85 16.19 0.28
CA ASP A 143 4.54 14.75 0.38
C ASP A 143 5.08 14.16 1.68
N ILE A 144 6.32 14.53 2.05
CA ILE A 144 6.93 14.10 3.32
C ILE A 144 6.15 14.65 4.53
N LYS A 145 5.69 15.90 4.45
CA LYS A 145 4.91 16.54 5.51
C LYS A 145 3.54 15.89 5.68
N GLU A 146 2.87 15.51 4.59
CA GLU A 146 1.61 14.77 4.63
C GLU A 146 1.79 13.37 5.23
N MET A 147 2.80 12.63 4.77
CA MET A 147 3.17 11.33 5.33
C MET A 147 3.46 11.44 6.84
N TRP A 148 4.23 12.47 7.25
CA TRP A 148 4.55 12.71 8.66
C TRP A 148 3.32 13.04 9.51
N LYS A 149 2.39 13.85 8.96
CA LYS A 149 1.10 14.14 9.61
C LYS A 149 0.30 12.86 9.84
N ALA A 150 0.21 12.00 8.83
CA ALA A 150 -0.46 10.70 8.95
C ALA A 150 0.20 9.78 9.99
N LEU A 151 1.54 9.72 10.05
CA LEU A 151 2.25 8.99 11.12
C LEU A 151 1.93 9.56 12.51
N HIS A 152 1.90 10.88 12.65
CA HIS A 152 1.56 11.54 13.91
C HIS A 152 0.13 11.23 14.35
N GLU A 153 -0.84 11.34 13.46
CA GLU A 153 -2.25 11.03 13.73
C GLU A 153 -2.42 9.54 14.12
N THR A 154 -1.74 8.62 13.42
CA THR A 154 -1.74 7.19 13.78
C THR A 154 -1.19 6.94 15.19
N LYS A 155 -0.15 7.68 15.63
CA LYS A 155 0.35 7.58 17.00
C LYS A 155 -0.68 8.04 18.03
N LEU A 156 -1.36 9.16 17.79
CA LEU A 156 -2.41 9.65 18.68
C LEU A 156 -3.55 8.64 18.79
N ARG A 157 -4.03 8.13 17.65
CA ARG A 157 -5.05 7.08 17.64
C ARG A 157 -4.61 5.82 18.38
N ALA A 158 -3.35 5.42 18.27
CA ALA A 158 -2.84 4.27 19.01
C ALA A 158 -2.85 4.49 20.53
N VAL A 159 -2.62 5.71 21.01
CA VAL A 159 -2.77 6.06 22.43
C VAL A 159 -4.22 5.92 22.86
N ASP A 160 -5.18 6.45 22.07
CA ASP A 160 -6.61 6.31 22.36
C ASP A 160 -7.04 4.83 22.40
N MET A 161 -6.47 4.01 21.52
CA MET A 161 -6.72 2.56 21.45
C MET A 161 -6.23 1.77 22.68
N LEU A 162 -5.43 2.35 23.57
CA LEU A 162 -5.07 1.72 24.85
C LEU A 162 -6.29 1.51 25.76
N GLU A 163 -7.34 2.32 25.60
CA GLU A 163 -8.59 2.23 26.35
C GLU A 163 -9.70 1.49 25.57
N ALA A 164 -9.39 0.87 24.43
CA ALA A 164 -10.37 0.18 23.61
C ALA A 164 -11.00 -1.02 24.34
N GLU A 165 -12.30 -1.24 24.20
CA GLU A 165 -12.98 -2.42 24.78
C GLU A 165 -12.43 -3.75 24.23
N ASN A 166 -11.98 -3.76 22.98
CA ASN A 166 -11.43 -4.94 22.33
C ASN A 166 -9.97 -5.20 22.77
N ASP A 167 -9.75 -6.25 23.56
CA ASP A 167 -8.44 -6.68 24.05
C ASP A 167 -7.39 -6.85 22.93
N GLY A 168 -7.83 -7.33 21.77
CA GLY A 168 -6.96 -7.48 20.60
C GLY A 168 -6.48 -6.14 20.07
N ILE A 169 -7.33 -5.11 20.06
CA ILE A 169 -6.93 -3.75 19.66
C ILE A 169 -5.96 -3.16 20.69
N ARG A 170 -6.26 -3.26 21.99
CA ARG A 170 -5.34 -2.79 23.06
C ARG A 170 -3.96 -3.43 22.94
N THR A 171 -3.91 -4.74 22.70
CA THR A 171 -2.64 -5.47 22.50
C THR A 171 -1.85 -4.94 21.31
N MET A 172 -2.53 -4.61 20.21
CA MET A 172 -1.88 -4.03 19.03
C MET A 172 -1.38 -2.61 19.29
N ALA A 173 -2.15 -1.80 20.02
CA ALA A 173 -1.74 -0.45 20.42
C ALA A 173 -0.45 -0.46 21.25
N ILE A 174 -0.37 -1.31 22.27
CA ILE A 174 0.82 -1.46 23.13
C ILE A 174 2.07 -1.79 22.29
N LYS A 175 1.98 -2.80 21.42
CA LYS A 175 3.10 -3.22 20.55
C LYS A 175 3.53 -2.12 19.59
N PHE A 176 2.59 -1.35 19.06
CA PHE A 176 2.91 -0.27 18.14
C PHE A 176 3.59 0.89 18.88
N ILE A 177 3.09 1.27 20.05
CA ILE A 177 3.69 2.30 20.89
C ILE A 177 5.11 1.91 21.34
N GLU A 178 5.34 0.63 21.66
CA GLU A 178 6.70 0.11 21.94
C GLU A 178 7.65 0.40 20.76
N ILE A 179 7.24 0.08 19.53
CA ILE A 179 8.04 0.35 18.32
C ILE A 179 8.28 1.85 18.13
N VAL A 180 7.27 2.68 18.37
CA VAL A 180 7.40 4.14 18.30
C VAL A 180 8.44 4.64 19.31
N ILE A 181 8.37 4.19 20.57
CA ILE A 181 9.32 4.58 21.62
C ILE A 181 10.73 4.15 21.22
N LEU A 182 10.92 2.91 20.78
CA LEU A 182 12.22 2.39 20.36
C LEU A 182 12.79 3.14 19.15
N ALA A 183 11.93 3.57 18.22
CA ALA A 183 12.35 4.35 17.04
C ALA A 183 12.69 5.80 17.38
N GLN A 184 12.07 6.39 18.40
CA GLN A 184 12.21 7.81 18.76
C GLN A 184 13.07 8.06 20.01
N THR A 185 13.73 7.03 20.53
CA THR A 185 14.64 7.13 21.67
C THR A 185 16.06 6.79 21.22
N THR A 186 17.04 7.56 21.67
CA THR A 186 18.46 7.26 21.42
C THR A 186 18.86 6.01 22.18
N LYS A 187 19.61 5.11 21.51
CA LYS A 187 20.23 3.99 22.21
C LYS A 187 21.34 4.52 23.13
N GLU A 188 21.42 3.99 24.34
CA GLU A 188 22.59 4.25 25.18
C GLU A 188 23.86 3.76 24.46
N PRO A 189 24.93 4.56 24.42
CA PRO A 189 26.20 4.10 23.88
C PRO A 189 26.73 2.96 24.77
N VAL A 190 27.00 1.81 24.15
CA VAL A 190 27.68 0.65 24.76
C VAL A 190 29.15 0.96 24.97
#